data_AF-A0A1Q5R571-F1
#
_entry.id   AF-A0A1Q5R571-F1
#
_cell.length_a   1.000
_cell.length_b   1.000
_cell.length_c   1.000
_cell.angle_alpha   90.00
_cell.angle_beta   90.00
_cell.angle_gamma   90.00
#
_symmetry.space_group_name_H-M   'P 1'
#
loop_
_entity.id
_entity.type
_entity.pdbx_description
1 polymer ?
#
loop_
_entity_poly.entity_id
_entity_poly.type
_entity_poly.pdbx_seq_one_letter_code
_entity_poly.pdbx_strand_id
1 'polypeptide(L)' 'MIALQEVPMTTPEFGNIVLLTEKQAARLLSISFRTLQAWRRTGVGPSFIKLGRAVRYRQQDLIEWADGHRRTS' A
#
# COMPACT_ATOMS: atom_id res chain seq x y z
N MET A 1 -22.33 -34.86 -25.90
CA MET A 1 -21.27 -34.33 -25.03
C MET A 1 -20.80 -33.01 -25.63
N ILE A 2 -21.37 -31.90 -25.17
CA ILE A 2 -21.01 -30.55 -25.63
C ILE A 2 -20.00 -30.01 -24.63
N ALA A 3 -18.80 -29.68 -25.09
CA ALA A 3 -17.81 -28.96 -24.31
C ALA A 3 -18.34 -27.53 -24.07
N LEU A 4 -18.69 -27.22 -22.82
CA LEU A 4 -19.05 -25.87 -22.40
C LEU A 4 -17.77 -25.03 -22.34
N GLN A 5 -17.60 -24.19 -23.36
CA GLN A 5 -16.75 -23.02 -23.29
C GLN A 5 -17.44 -21.98 -22.43
N GLU A 6 -17.02 -21.83 -21.16
CA GLU A 6 -17.43 -20.70 -20.33
C GLU A 6 -16.29 -19.69 -20.23
N VAL A 7 -16.42 -18.66 -21.07
CA VAL A 7 -15.94 -17.26 -21.00
C VAL A 7 -14.82 -16.95 -19.98
N PRO A 8 -13.67 -16.37 -20.39
CA PRO A 8 -12.72 -15.80 -19.45
C PRO A 8 -13.43 -14.67 -18.70
N MET A 9 -13.64 -14.84 -17.40
CA MET A 9 -14.10 -13.78 -16.51
C MET A 9 -13.01 -12.72 -16.41
N THR A 10 -12.90 -11.84 -17.41
CA THR A 10 -12.41 -10.47 -17.24
C THR A 10 -13.44 -9.74 -16.37
N THR A 11 -13.55 -10.20 -15.13
CA THR A 11 -13.90 -9.33 -14.03
C THR A 11 -12.92 -8.17 -14.17
N PRO A 12 -13.37 -6.90 -14.17
CA PRO A 12 -12.43 -5.81 -14.03
C PRO A 12 -11.73 -6.10 -12.70
N GLU A 13 -10.52 -6.64 -12.80
CA GLU A 13 -9.59 -6.77 -11.72
C GLU A 13 -9.28 -5.33 -11.36
N PHE A 14 -10.15 -4.75 -10.53
CA PHE A 14 -9.93 -3.50 -9.83
C PHE A 14 -8.67 -3.77 -9.03
N GLY A 15 -7.51 -3.59 -9.68
CA GLY A 15 -6.25 -4.19 -9.26
C GLY A 15 -6.11 -3.97 -7.77
N ASN A 16 -6.26 -5.05 -6.99
CA ASN A 16 -6.73 -5.00 -5.60
C ASN A 16 -6.07 -3.85 -4.84
N ILE A 17 -6.75 -2.69 -4.75
CA ILE A 17 -6.14 -1.50 -4.14
C ILE A 17 -6.23 -1.70 -2.63
N VAL A 18 -5.18 -2.29 -2.06
CA VAL A 18 -5.10 -2.51 -0.61
C VAL A 18 -4.68 -1.21 0.06
N LEU A 19 -5.67 -0.54 0.66
CA LEU A 19 -5.47 0.69 1.46
C LEU A 19 -5.30 0.35 2.93
N LEU A 20 -4.09 0.57 3.43
CA LEU A 20 -3.71 0.35 4.82
C LEU A 20 -3.89 1.63 5.65
N THR A 21 -4.34 1.46 6.88
CA THR A 21 -4.30 2.53 7.91
C THR A 21 -2.85 2.80 8.34
N GLU A 22 -2.61 3.93 9.02
CA GLU A 22 -1.30 4.21 9.63
C GLU A 22 -0.75 3.06 10.48
N LYS A 23 -1.61 2.44 11.30
CA LYS A 23 -1.19 1.35 12.18
C LYS A 23 -0.80 0.10 11.40
N GLN A 24 -1.53 -0.21 10.33
CA GLN A 24 -1.21 -1.33 9.44
C GLN A 24 0.06 -1.07 8.63
N ALA A 25 0.21 0.15 8.09
CA ALA A 25 1.41 0.57 7.37
C ALA A 25 2.66 0.50 8.26
N ALA A 26 2.54 0.98 9.51
CA ALA A 26 3.60 0.92 10.49
C ALA A 26 4.00 -0.53 10.82
N ARG A 27 3.00 -1.41 10.98
CA ARG A 27 3.24 -2.84 11.19
C ARG A 27 3.93 -3.49 9.99
N LEU A 28 3.52 -3.15 8.77
CA LEU A 28 4.14 -3.67 7.54
C LEU A 28 5.62 -3.28 7.46
N LEU A 29 5.95 -2.03 7.74
CA LEU A 29 7.32 -1.52 7.75
C LEU A 29 8.10 -1.85 9.04
N SER A 30 7.48 -2.54 10.00
CA SER A 30 8.06 -2.85 11.32
C SER A 30 8.59 -1.61 12.08
N ILE A 31 7.87 -0.49 12.01
CA ILE A 31 8.19 0.76 12.72
C ILE A 31 7.01 1.22 13.59
N SER A 32 7.25 2.22 14.43
CA SER A 32 6.16 2.88 15.17
C SER A 32 5.31 3.75 14.24
N PHE A 33 3.98 3.73 14.44
CA PHE A 33 3.08 4.65 13.71
C PHE A 33 3.41 6.13 13.99
N ARG A 34 4.00 6.43 15.16
CA ARG A 34 4.50 7.77 15.49
C ARG A 34 5.61 8.21 14.53
N THR A 35 6.45 7.28 14.08
CA THR A 35 7.50 7.54 13.09
C THR A 35 6.89 7.92 11.75
N LEU A 36 5.85 7.19 11.28
CA LEU A 36 5.11 7.56 10.07
C LEU A 36 4.45 8.94 10.17
N GLN A 37 3.91 9.28 11.35
CA GLN A 37 3.35 10.61 11.59
C GLN A 37 4.42 11.70 11.54
N ALA A 38 5.59 11.47 12.14
CA ALA A 38 6.72 12.40 12.08
C ALA A 38 7.20 12.59 10.63
N TRP A 39 7.39 11.50 9.89
CA TRP A 39 7.76 11.50 8.47
C TRP A 39 6.79 12.32 7.62
N ARG A 40 5.48 12.17 7.83
CA ARG A 40 4.50 12.98 7.12
C ARG A 40 4.68 14.48 7.37
N ARG A 41 5.04 14.88 8.59
CA ARG A 41 5.26 16.30 8.94
C ARG A 41 6.55 16.84 8.33
N THR A 42 7.59 16.01 8.21
CA THR A 42 8.88 16.40 7.64
C THR A 42 8.93 16.27 6.12
N GLY A 43 7.88 15.72 5.49
CA GLY A 43 7.86 15.45 4.05
C GLY A 43 8.74 14.27 3.62
N VAL A 44 9.07 13.37 4.55
CA VAL A 44 9.85 12.16 4.30
C VAL A 44 8.91 10.96 4.35
N GLY A 45 9.29 9.83 3.75
CA GLY A 45 8.58 8.56 3.90
C GLY A 45 7.73 8.16 2.70
N PRO A 46 6.95 7.08 2.85
CA PRO A 46 6.15 6.51 1.77
C PRO A 46 4.97 7.42 1.39
N SER A 47 4.56 7.34 0.12
CA SER A 47 3.39 8.05 -0.41
C SER A 47 2.13 7.71 0.37
N PHE A 48 1.32 8.73 0.65
CA PHE A 48 0.08 8.59 1.41
C PHE A 48 -1.08 9.25 0.68
N ILE A 49 -2.28 8.71 0.90
CA ILE A 49 -3.54 9.23 0.37
C ILE A 49 -4.28 9.89 1.53
N LYS A 50 -4.59 11.17 1.37
CA LYS A 50 -5.40 11.93 2.32
C LYS A 50 -6.87 11.86 1.93
N LEU A 51 -7.66 11.18 2.76
CA LEU A 51 -9.11 11.01 2.61
C LEU A 51 -9.82 11.80 3.72
N GLY A 52 -9.92 13.12 3.54
CA GLY A 52 -10.45 14.03 4.56
C GLY A 52 -9.61 14.02 5.84
N ARG A 53 -10.18 13.49 6.93
CA ARG A 53 -9.49 13.32 8.23
C ARG A 53 -8.68 12.03 8.33
N ALA A 54 -8.93 11.07 7.44
CA ALA A 54 -8.23 9.79 7.43
C ALA A 54 -7.01 9.84 6.50
N VAL A 55 -5.92 9.22 6.93
CA VAL A 55 -4.77 8.98 6.06
C VAL A 55 -4.62 7.49 5.83
N ARG A 56 -4.44 7.12 4.56
CA ARG A 56 -4.22 5.75 4.12
C ARG A 56 -2.93 5.65 3.33
N TYR A 57 -2.37 4.46 3.32
CA TYR A 57 -1.20 4.10 2.54
C TYR A 57 -1.59 2.99 1.58
N ARG A 58 -1.17 3.08 0.32
CA ARG A 58 -1.25 1.90 -0.55
C ARG A 58 -0.18 0.92 -0.09
N GLN A 59 -0.54 -0.36 -0.05
CA GLN A 59 0.43 -1.40 0.26
C GLN A 59 1.62 -1.37 -0.71
N GLN A 60 1.36 -1.15 -2.00
CA GLN A 60 2.40 -1.06 -3.02
C GLN A 60 3.37 0.10 -2.75
N ASP A 61 2.87 1.32 -2.52
CA ASP A 61 3.71 2.50 -2.21
C ASP A 61 4.62 2.28 -0.99
N LEU A 62 4.16 1.52 0.02
CA LEU A 62 4.98 1.17 1.19
C LEU A 62 6.12 0.21 0.83
N ILE A 63 5.83 -0.79 0.00
CA ILE A 63 6.81 -1.79 -0.44
C ILE A 63 7.86 -1.10 -1.32
N GLU A 64 7.43 -0.30 -2.30
CA GLU A 64 8.33 0.46 -3.18
C GLU A 64 9.23 1.40 -2.39
N TRP A 65 8.69 2.08 -1.38
CA TRP A 65 9.48 2.93 -0.50
C TRP A 65 10.54 2.13 0.28
N ALA A 66 10.16 0.98 0.84
CA ALA A 66 11.10 0.12 1.56
C ALA A 66 12.22 -0.41 0.66
N ASP A 67 11.88 -0.83 -0.56
CA ASP A 67 12.84 -1.32 -1.55
C ASP A 67 13.79 -0.21 -2.00
N GLY A 68 13.28 1.00 -2.25
CA GLY A 68 14.11 2.17 -2.59
C GLY A 68 15.05 2.63 -1.46
N HIS A 69 14.79 2.24 -0.22
CA HIS A 69 15.67 2.50 0.93
C HIS A 69 16.61 1.34 1.27
N ARG A 70 16.59 0.26 0.48
CA ARG A 70 17.50 -0.87 0.63
C ARG A 70 18.92 -0.41 0.29
N ARG A 71 19.76 -0.32 1.33
CA ARG A 71 21.19 -0.08 1.16
C ARG A 71 21.91 -1.42 1.14
N THR A 72 22.57 -1.73 0.04
CA THR A 72 23.57 -2.80 -0.01
C THR A 72 24.87 -2.20 0.51
N SER A 73 25.24 -2.55 1.74
CA SER A 73 26.59 -2.29 2.27
C SER A 73 27.49 -3.48 2.00
#